data_AF-A0AAU1RU27-F1
#
_entry.id   AF-A0AAU1RU27-F1
#
_cell.length_a   1.000
_cell.length_b   1.000
_cell.length_c   1.000
_cell.angle_alpha   90.00
_cell.angle_beta   90.00
_cell.angle_gamma   90.00
#
_symmetry.space_group_name_H-M   'P 1'
#
loop_
_entity.id
_entity.type
_entity.pdbx_description
1 polymer ?
#
loop_
_entity_poly.entity_id
_entity_poly.type
_entity_poly.pdbx_seq_one_letter_code
_entity_poly.pdbx_strand_id
1 'polypeptide(L)'
;MDDRPLRTLPEELMLVCADPGTGAIKRPEFFKRALAGAVLAELELQGAILIEDGRIVGLRPVQLDDPFVGGMFDKLAGDIRRGRPDADQTRLASPPESLSLLRHDLPDGLVARVSAAARSGIAAHMTKWPLHGWISTWRHFQDVERRCLEAMEARGLLIARRRRVLGIIPHVSWRAPSPSAAKESVARVDEAVRAVTVGGFGPPSRRTEYLVALFGAAGLSTRLYPGRQHRDIRTRIEQVTSSLPIAAAAEYIRQADWKHRMSNSN
;
A
#
# COMPACT_ATOMS: atom_id res chain seq x y z
N MET A 1 22.21 16.78 -11.06
CA MET A 1 21.87 15.53 -11.74
C MET A 1 22.09 14.43 -10.71
N ASP A 2 21.02 14.03 -10.06
CA ASP A 2 21.07 13.23 -8.85
C ASP A 2 20.84 11.77 -9.25
N ASP A 3 21.94 11.06 -9.45
CA ASP A 3 22.00 9.66 -9.94
C ASP A 3 21.61 8.66 -8.84
N ARG A 4 20.61 9.03 -8.03
CA ARG A 4 20.11 8.23 -6.92
C ARG A 4 19.04 7.26 -7.45
N PRO A 5 19.13 5.96 -7.13
CA PRO A 5 18.20 4.97 -7.65
C PRO A 5 16.77 5.31 -7.24
N LEU A 6 15.85 5.26 -8.21
CA LEU A 6 14.42 5.46 -8.02
C LEU A 6 13.88 4.38 -7.09
N ARG A 7 13.38 4.82 -5.92
CA ARG A 7 12.70 3.97 -4.94
C ARG A 7 11.20 4.16 -5.11
N THR A 8 10.42 3.09 -4.96
CA THR A 8 8.96 3.19 -4.90
C THR A 8 8.51 3.69 -3.51
N LEU A 9 7.31 4.23 -3.38
CA LEU A 9 6.73 4.62 -2.10
C LEU A 9 6.77 3.50 -1.04
N PRO A 10 6.40 2.23 -1.34
CA PRO A 10 6.51 1.16 -0.35
C PRO A 10 7.96 0.90 0.08
N GLU A 11 8.94 1.06 -0.81
CA GLU A 11 10.35 0.94 -0.45
C GLU A 11 10.82 2.07 0.47
N GLU A 12 10.47 3.32 0.18
CA GLU A 12 10.81 4.47 1.03
C GLU A 12 10.19 4.35 2.42
N LEU A 13 8.93 3.94 2.49
CA LEU A 13 8.21 3.71 3.74
C LEU A 13 8.78 2.52 4.53
N MET A 14 9.28 1.47 3.86
CA MET A 14 9.95 0.36 4.54
C MET A 14 11.34 0.77 5.05
N LEU A 15 12.10 1.52 4.27
CA LEU A 15 13.47 1.91 4.62
C LEU A 15 13.53 2.91 5.78
N VAL A 16 12.55 3.81 5.91
CA VAL A 16 12.49 4.72 7.08
C VAL A 16 12.27 3.96 8.40
N CYS A 17 11.80 2.71 8.35
CA CYS A 17 11.70 1.86 9.53
C CYS A 17 13.06 1.36 10.05
N ALA A 18 14.15 1.59 9.30
CA ALA A 18 15.50 1.24 9.72
C ALA A 18 15.91 2.00 10.99
N ASP A 19 16.52 1.26 11.90
CA ASP A 19 17.21 1.81 13.06
C ASP A 19 18.54 2.45 12.62
N PRO A 20 18.77 3.77 12.81
CA PRO A 20 19.95 4.44 12.26
C PRO A 20 21.29 3.97 12.85
N GLY A 21 21.28 3.34 14.03
CA GLY A 21 22.49 2.82 14.68
C GLY A 21 22.81 1.40 14.23
N THR A 22 21.81 0.53 14.17
CA THR A 22 21.98 -0.91 13.92
C THR A 22 21.65 -1.35 12.48
N GLY A 23 20.97 -0.48 11.72
CA GLY A 23 20.41 -0.78 10.40
C GLY A 23 19.21 -1.72 10.43
N ALA A 24 18.73 -2.18 11.60
CA ALA A 24 17.64 -3.15 11.69
C ALA A 24 16.30 -2.53 11.26
N ILE A 25 15.57 -3.20 10.36
CA ILE A 25 14.22 -2.78 9.95
C ILE A 25 13.22 -3.16 11.05
N LYS A 26 12.74 -2.15 11.79
CA LYS A 26 11.77 -2.30 12.89
C LYS A 26 10.48 -1.62 12.48
N ARG A 27 9.48 -2.39 12.05
CA ARG A 27 8.17 -1.85 11.61
C ARG A 27 7.27 -1.62 12.83
N PRO A 28 6.47 -0.54 12.86
CA PRO A 28 5.38 -0.39 13.82
C PRO A 28 4.35 -1.52 13.69
N GLU A 29 3.48 -1.64 14.69
CA GLU A 29 2.36 -2.56 14.62
C GLU A 29 1.37 -2.14 13.53
N PHE A 30 0.75 -3.12 12.88
CA PHE A 30 -0.19 -2.92 11.77
C PHE A 30 0.39 -2.13 10.59
N PHE A 31 1.72 -2.05 10.47
CA PHE A 31 2.42 -1.34 9.39
C PHE A 31 1.98 -1.77 7.98
N LYS A 32 1.61 -3.04 7.79
CA LYS A 32 1.04 -3.59 6.55
C LYS A 32 -0.10 -2.75 5.97
N ARG A 33 -0.89 -2.05 6.80
CA ARG A 33 -1.99 -1.19 6.33
C ARG A 33 -1.46 0.03 5.58
N ALA A 34 -0.47 0.70 6.14
CA ALA A 34 0.21 1.81 5.48
C ALA A 34 1.04 1.33 4.26
N LEU A 35 1.68 0.16 4.35
CA LEU A 35 2.41 -0.40 3.21
C LEU A 35 1.48 -0.78 2.05
N ALA A 36 0.30 -1.34 2.32
CA ALA A 36 -0.74 -1.58 1.33
C ALA A 36 -1.21 -0.27 0.68
N GLY A 37 -1.43 0.77 1.49
CA GLY A 37 -1.69 2.13 0.99
C GLY A 37 -0.57 2.63 0.09
N ALA A 38 0.70 2.40 0.44
CA ALA A 38 1.84 2.80 -0.38
C ALA A 38 1.87 2.11 -1.75
N VAL A 39 1.49 0.83 -1.82
CA VAL A 39 1.32 0.13 -3.10
C VAL A 39 0.23 0.79 -3.93
N LEU A 40 -0.95 1.07 -3.36
CA LEU A 40 -2.03 1.74 -4.09
C LEU A 40 -1.63 3.16 -4.55
N ALA A 41 -0.91 3.91 -3.71
CA ALA A 41 -0.44 5.25 -4.05
C ALA A 41 0.59 5.22 -5.18
N GLU A 42 1.51 4.24 -5.18
CA GLU A 42 2.47 4.08 -6.28
C GLU A 42 1.74 3.72 -7.58
N LEU A 43 0.72 2.85 -7.54
CA LEU A 43 -0.11 2.53 -8.70
C LEU A 43 -0.88 3.75 -9.23
N GLU A 44 -1.40 4.60 -8.34
CA GLU A 44 -2.10 5.82 -8.72
C GLU A 44 -1.13 6.84 -9.35
N LEU A 45 0.06 7.02 -8.78
CA LEU A 45 1.10 7.89 -9.31
C LEU A 45 1.58 7.45 -10.69
N GLN A 46 1.63 6.14 -10.95
CA GLN A 46 1.96 5.59 -12.27
C GLN A 46 0.75 5.54 -13.21
N GLY A 47 -0.41 6.03 -12.78
CA GLY A 47 -1.64 6.10 -13.57
C GLY A 47 -2.28 4.73 -13.87
N ALA A 48 -1.84 3.67 -13.21
CA ALA A 48 -2.37 2.32 -13.37
C ALA A 48 -3.77 2.17 -12.74
N ILE A 49 -4.04 2.94 -11.70
CA ILE A 49 -5.36 3.04 -11.07
C ILE A 49 -5.85 4.48 -11.02
N LEU A 50 -7.17 4.65 -11.07
CA LEU A 50 -7.83 5.93 -10.83
C LEU A 50 -8.62 5.85 -9.54
N ILE A 51 -8.50 6.89 -8.70
CA ILE A 51 -9.19 6.99 -7.42
C ILE A 51 -10.08 8.22 -7.42
N GLU A 52 -11.35 8.00 -7.11
CA GLU A 52 -12.36 9.03 -6.90
C GLU A 52 -13.18 8.65 -5.67
N ASP A 53 -13.50 9.63 -4.82
CA ASP A 53 -14.32 9.45 -3.61
C ASP A 53 -13.90 8.26 -2.72
N GLY A 54 -12.59 8.07 -2.57
CA GLY A 54 -12.01 7.00 -1.75
C GLY A 54 -12.25 5.60 -2.30
N ARG A 55 -12.40 5.45 -3.63
CA ARG A 55 -12.68 4.19 -4.33
C ARG A 55 -11.81 4.07 -5.57
N ILE A 56 -11.47 2.84 -5.95
CA ILE A 56 -10.81 2.57 -7.23
C ILE A 56 -11.89 2.53 -8.31
N VAL A 57 -11.90 3.52 -9.20
CA VAL A 57 -12.93 3.68 -10.25
C VAL A 57 -12.45 3.28 -11.64
N GLY A 58 -11.14 3.14 -11.83
CA GLY A 58 -10.57 2.77 -13.12
C GLY A 58 -9.25 2.03 -13.00
N LEU A 59 -8.99 1.17 -14.00
CA LEU A 59 -7.72 0.49 -14.21
C LEU A 59 -7.22 0.85 -15.60
N ARG A 60 -5.92 1.15 -15.74
CA ARG A 60 -5.27 1.39 -17.02
C ARG A 60 -4.12 0.40 -17.20
N PRO A 61 -4.02 -0.29 -18.35
CA PRO A 61 -2.88 -1.15 -18.62
C PRO A 61 -1.65 -0.26 -18.88
N VAL A 62 -0.80 -0.14 -17.87
CA VAL A 62 0.47 0.58 -17.92
C VAL A 62 1.59 -0.43 -17.67
N GLN A 63 2.71 -0.29 -18.37
CA GLN A 63 3.90 -1.08 -18.06
C GLN A 63 4.55 -0.52 -16.80
N LEU A 64 4.56 -1.31 -15.74
CA LEU A 64 5.12 -0.93 -14.44
C LEU A 64 6.51 -1.56 -14.31
N ASP A 65 7.53 -0.72 -14.18
CA ASP A 65 8.93 -1.17 -14.17
C ASP A 65 9.30 -1.94 -12.90
N ASP A 66 8.67 -1.63 -11.77
CA ASP A 66 8.93 -2.33 -10.51
C ASP A 66 8.16 -3.66 -10.48
N PRO A 67 8.86 -4.82 -10.36
CA PRO A 67 8.21 -6.12 -10.44
C PRO A 67 7.29 -6.42 -9.25
N PHE A 68 7.53 -5.80 -8.09
CA PHE A 68 6.68 -5.97 -6.93
C PHE A 68 5.35 -5.22 -7.11
N VAL A 69 5.41 -3.93 -7.43
CA VAL A 69 4.23 -3.09 -7.69
C VAL A 69 3.48 -3.59 -8.93
N GLY A 70 4.17 -3.92 -10.01
CA GLY A 70 3.61 -4.52 -11.22
C GLY A 70 2.90 -5.85 -10.94
N GLY A 71 3.55 -6.74 -10.19
CA GLY A 71 2.95 -8.00 -9.79
C GLY A 71 1.73 -7.84 -8.87
N MET A 72 1.63 -6.75 -8.10
CA MET A 72 0.44 -6.42 -7.32
C MET A 72 -0.68 -5.86 -8.21
N PHE A 73 -0.35 -5.03 -9.20
CA PHE A 73 -1.31 -4.56 -10.19
C PHE A 73 -1.96 -5.71 -10.97
N ASP A 74 -1.17 -6.68 -11.44
CA ASP A 74 -1.69 -7.83 -12.18
C ASP A 74 -2.69 -8.65 -11.37
N LYS A 75 -2.42 -8.82 -10.06
CA LYS A 75 -3.32 -9.51 -9.13
C LYS A 75 -4.60 -8.71 -8.93
N LEU A 76 -4.48 -7.40 -8.71
CA LEU A 76 -5.61 -6.49 -8.53
C LEU A 76 -6.51 -6.52 -9.78
N ALA A 77 -5.93 -6.33 -10.96
CA ALA A 77 -6.64 -6.37 -12.24
C ALA A 77 -7.28 -7.73 -12.50
N GLY A 78 -6.59 -8.83 -12.15
CA GLY A 78 -7.11 -10.18 -12.27
C GLY A 78 -8.31 -10.44 -11.37
N ASP A 79 -8.23 -10.03 -10.09
CA ASP A 79 -9.30 -10.22 -9.10
C ASP A 79 -10.52 -9.34 -9.42
N ILE A 80 -10.31 -8.10 -9.88
CA ILE A 80 -11.36 -7.21 -10.38
C ILE A 80 -12.06 -7.82 -11.59
N ARG A 81 -11.29 -8.32 -12.58
CA ARG A 81 -11.87 -8.98 -13.76
C ARG A 81 -12.71 -10.21 -13.43
N ARG A 82 -12.37 -10.91 -12.34
CA ARG A 82 -13.11 -12.09 -11.85
C ARG A 82 -14.30 -11.75 -10.93
N GLY A 83 -14.51 -10.48 -10.58
CA GLY A 83 -15.53 -10.07 -9.61
C GLY A 83 -15.25 -10.56 -8.18
N ARG A 84 -13.99 -10.82 -7.82
CA ARG A 84 -13.60 -11.47 -6.55
C ARG A 84 -12.50 -10.70 -5.82
N PRO A 85 -12.80 -9.52 -5.25
CA PRO A 85 -11.84 -8.85 -4.36
C PRO A 85 -11.60 -9.66 -3.07
N ASP A 86 -12.55 -10.49 -2.65
CA ASP A 86 -12.55 -11.24 -1.39
C ASP A 86 -13.07 -12.67 -1.61
N ALA A 87 -12.27 -13.54 -2.24
CA ALA A 87 -12.71 -14.88 -2.63
C ALA A 87 -12.88 -15.88 -1.47
N ASP A 88 -12.92 -15.43 -0.20
CA ASP A 88 -13.04 -16.33 0.96
C ASP A 88 -14.18 -15.98 1.93
N GLN A 89 -15.28 -15.42 1.40
CA GLN A 89 -16.60 -15.61 2.01
C GLN A 89 -17.25 -16.82 1.36
N THR A 90 -16.82 -18.01 1.79
CA THR A 90 -17.45 -19.27 1.39
C THR A 90 -18.94 -19.26 1.77
N ARG A 91 -19.82 -19.40 0.75
CA ARG A 91 -21.27 -19.70 0.84
C ARG A 91 -22.15 -18.70 1.60
N LEU A 92 -22.71 -17.71 0.90
CA LEU A 92 -24.11 -17.28 1.03
C LEU A 92 -24.46 -16.31 -0.09
N ALA A 93 -25.08 -16.88 -1.13
CA ALA A 93 -25.84 -16.28 -2.22
C ALA A 93 -25.38 -16.91 -3.53
N SER A 94 -26.12 -17.92 -3.96
CA SER A 94 -26.17 -18.32 -5.36
C SER A 94 -26.30 -17.08 -6.27
N PRO A 95 -25.81 -17.12 -7.52
CA PRO A 95 -26.18 -16.10 -8.49
C PRO A 95 -27.70 -16.04 -8.60
N PRO A 96 -28.34 -14.87 -8.77
CA PRO A 96 -29.77 -14.85 -9.08
C PRO A 96 -29.96 -15.69 -10.35
N GLU A 97 -30.91 -16.63 -10.29
CA GLU A 97 -31.23 -17.63 -11.33
C GLU A 97 -31.54 -17.03 -12.72
N SER A 98 -31.61 -15.71 -12.83
CA SER A 98 -31.90 -14.94 -14.04
C SER A 98 -30.78 -14.93 -15.10
N LEU A 99 -29.53 -15.29 -14.77
CA LEU A 99 -28.44 -15.36 -15.78
C LEU A 99 -28.36 -16.70 -16.51
N SER A 100 -28.91 -17.77 -15.94
CA SER A 100 -28.90 -19.12 -16.54
C SER A 100 -29.87 -19.23 -17.72
N LEU A 101 -30.94 -18.42 -17.72
CA LEU A 101 -32.01 -18.45 -18.72
C LEU A 101 -31.69 -17.67 -20.00
N LEU A 102 -30.68 -16.81 -20.01
CA LEU A 102 -30.29 -15.99 -21.17
C LEU A 102 -29.24 -16.65 -22.08
N ARG A 103 -28.75 -17.84 -21.73
CA ARG A 103 -27.63 -18.49 -22.41
C ARG A 103 -28.04 -19.34 -23.62
N HIS A 104 -29.33 -19.58 -23.83
CA HIS A 104 -29.77 -20.58 -24.80
C HIS A 104 -30.00 -20.10 -26.25
N ASP A 105 -29.97 -18.80 -26.56
CA ASP A 105 -30.36 -18.30 -27.91
C ASP A 105 -29.43 -17.23 -28.51
N LEU A 106 -28.11 -17.31 -28.30
CA LEU A 106 -27.18 -16.28 -28.78
C LEU A 106 -26.23 -16.79 -29.88
N PRO A 107 -26.26 -16.22 -31.11
CA PRO A 107 -25.39 -16.65 -32.21
C PRO A 107 -23.92 -16.33 -31.94
N ASP A 108 -23.04 -17.17 -32.49
CA ASP A 108 -21.60 -17.32 -32.16
C ASP A 108 -20.71 -16.07 -32.27
N GLY A 109 -21.24 -14.94 -32.78
CA GLY A 109 -20.53 -13.66 -32.88
C GLY A 109 -20.80 -12.66 -31.76
N LEU A 110 -21.84 -12.84 -30.93
CA LEU A 110 -22.19 -11.87 -29.87
C LEU A 110 -21.40 -12.09 -28.57
N VAL A 111 -20.82 -13.26 -28.35
CA VAL A 111 -20.02 -13.59 -27.15
C VAL A 111 -18.82 -12.64 -26.99
N ALA A 112 -18.18 -12.26 -28.10
CA ALA A 112 -17.07 -11.32 -28.10
C ALA A 112 -17.50 -9.88 -27.74
N ARG A 113 -18.70 -9.44 -28.17
CA ARG A 113 -19.24 -8.08 -27.89
C ARG A 113 -19.90 -7.98 -26.51
N VAL A 114 -20.55 -9.06 -26.06
CA VAL A 114 -21.06 -9.20 -24.68
C VAL A 114 -19.91 -9.27 -23.69
N SER A 115 -18.74 -9.80 -24.06
CA SER A 115 -17.58 -9.79 -23.16
C SER A 115 -17.12 -8.38 -22.78
N ALA A 116 -17.30 -7.37 -23.65
CA ALA A 116 -16.95 -5.97 -23.36
C ALA A 116 -18.01 -5.26 -22.52
N ALA A 117 -19.30 -5.50 -22.77
CA ALA A 117 -20.38 -4.94 -21.97
C ALA A 117 -20.53 -5.63 -20.60
N ALA A 118 -20.24 -6.93 -20.51
CA ALA A 118 -20.13 -7.67 -19.25
C ALA A 118 -18.91 -7.22 -18.42
N ARG A 119 -17.81 -6.80 -19.08
CA ARG A 119 -16.68 -6.10 -18.45
C ARG A 119 -17.12 -4.78 -17.79
N SER A 120 -18.06 -4.05 -18.39
CA SER A 120 -18.63 -2.81 -17.83
C SER A 120 -19.66 -3.05 -16.71
N GLY A 121 -20.48 -4.11 -16.81
CA GLY A 121 -21.50 -4.44 -15.80
C GLY A 121 -20.93 -4.91 -14.45
N ILE A 122 -19.81 -5.64 -14.47
CA ILE A 122 -19.07 -6.03 -13.24
C ILE A 122 -18.28 -4.84 -12.68
N ALA A 123 -17.67 -4.01 -13.54
CA ALA A 123 -17.02 -2.77 -13.13
C ALA A 123 -17.99 -1.81 -12.40
N ALA A 124 -19.25 -1.74 -12.84
CA ALA A 124 -20.31 -0.94 -12.22
C ALA A 124 -20.76 -1.44 -10.82
N HIS A 125 -20.50 -2.71 -10.47
CA HIS A 125 -20.73 -3.23 -9.11
C HIS A 125 -19.49 -3.04 -8.22
N MET A 126 -18.29 -2.98 -8.81
CA MET A 126 -17.00 -2.90 -8.10
C MET A 126 -16.54 -1.48 -7.79
N THR A 127 -17.15 -0.46 -8.40
CA THR A 127 -17.08 0.95 -7.95
C THR A 127 -17.58 1.15 -6.51
N LYS A 128 -18.26 0.15 -5.91
CA LYS A 128 -18.75 0.20 -4.53
C LYS A 128 -17.76 -0.25 -3.45
N TRP A 129 -16.55 -0.72 -3.77
CA TRP A 129 -15.60 -1.13 -2.72
C TRP A 129 -14.70 0.04 -2.27
N PRO A 130 -14.76 0.47 -1.00
CA PRO A 130 -13.95 1.59 -0.52
C PRO A 130 -12.48 1.17 -0.32
N LEU A 131 -11.54 2.12 -0.40
CA LEU A 131 -10.10 1.87 -0.24
C LEU A 131 -9.77 1.16 1.07
N HIS A 132 -10.43 1.51 2.17
CA HIS A 132 -10.20 0.88 3.46
C HIS A 132 -10.55 -0.61 3.43
N GLY A 133 -11.54 -1.03 2.63
CA GLY A 133 -11.88 -2.42 2.42
C GLY A 133 -10.79 -3.16 1.65
N TRP A 134 -10.26 -2.56 0.58
CA TRP A 134 -9.13 -3.15 -0.15
C TRP A 134 -7.92 -3.35 0.76
N ILE A 135 -7.55 -2.32 1.52
CA ILE A 135 -6.41 -2.34 2.45
C ILE A 135 -6.62 -3.36 3.59
N SER A 136 -7.86 -3.56 4.04
CA SER A 136 -8.17 -4.42 5.17
C SER A 136 -8.32 -5.90 4.79
N THR A 137 -9.08 -6.20 3.73
CA THR A 137 -9.53 -7.57 3.42
C THR A 137 -8.84 -8.22 2.23
N TRP A 138 -8.24 -7.45 1.31
CA TRP A 138 -7.65 -8.06 0.12
C TRP A 138 -6.51 -9.00 0.49
N ARG A 139 -6.66 -10.29 0.17
CA ARG A 139 -5.72 -11.35 0.58
C ARG A 139 -4.27 -11.08 0.22
N HIS A 140 -4.02 -10.40 -0.90
CA HIS A 140 -2.67 -10.09 -1.37
C HIS A 140 -2.00 -8.99 -0.53
N PHE A 141 -2.76 -8.26 0.29
CA PHE A 141 -2.21 -7.38 1.31
C PHE A 141 -1.95 -8.05 2.66
N GLN A 142 -2.34 -9.32 2.84
CA GLN A 142 -1.98 -10.05 4.06
C GLN A 142 -0.48 -10.37 4.11
N ASP A 143 0.16 -10.62 2.96
CA ASP A 143 1.58 -10.93 2.85
C ASP A 143 2.42 -9.82 2.16
N VAL A 144 1.87 -8.60 2.05
CA VAL A 144 2.50 -7.45 1.37
C VAL A 144 3.87 -7.10 1.96
N GLU A 145 4.02 -7.12 3.29
CA GLU A 145 5.30 -6.81 3.93
C GLU A 145 6.38 -7.82 3.54
N ARG A 146 6.04 -9.11 3.55
CA ARG A 146 6.98 -10.18 3.20
C ARG A 146 7.43 -10.04 1.74
N ARG A 147 6.49 -9.83 0.81
CA ARG A 147 6.78 -9.65 -0.62
C ARG A 147 7.62 -8.40 -0.89
N CYS A 148 7.30 -7.29 -0.21
CA CYS A 148 8.08 -6.07 -0.32
C CYS A 148 9.52 -6.28 0.16
N LEU A 149 9.72 -6.96 1.29
CA LEU A 149 11.05 -7.26 1.83
C LEU A 149 11.86 -8.19 0.90
N GLU A 150 11.21 -9.21 0.34
CA GLU A 150 11.82 -10.12 -0.65
C GLU A 150 12.23 -9.38 -1.93
N ALA A 151 11.38 -8.49 -2.44
CA ALA A 151 11.68 -7.66 -3.61
C ALA A 151 12.83 -6.67 -3.34
N MET A 152 12.85 -6.06 -2.15
CA MET A 152 13.93 -5.17 -1.73
C MET A 152 15.27 -5.89 -1.52
N GLU A 153 15.26 -7.15 -1.06
CA GLU A 153 16.47 -8.00 -1.01
C GLU A 153 17.00 -8.25 -2.42
N ALA A 154 16.12 -8.63 -3.35
CA ALA A 154 16.48 -8.87 -4.74
C ALA A 154 17.06 -7.63 -5.44
N ARG A 155 16.59 -6.42 -5.05
CA ARG A 155 17.11 -5.13 -5.52
C ARG A 155 18.35 -4.63 -4.75
N GLY A 156 18.84 -5.38 -3.75
CA GLY A 156 19.98 -4.98 -2.92
C GLY A 156 19.71 -3.81 -1.97
N LEU A 157 18.45 -3.43 -1.78
CA LEU A 157 18.04 -2.37 -0.85
C LEU A 157 18.02 -2.84 0.61
N LEU A 158 17.97 -4.17 0.84
CA LEU A 158 18.00 -4.78 2.16
C LEU A 158 18.86 -6.04 2.17
N ILE A 159 19.33 -6.41 3.37
CA ILE A 159 20.04 -7.65 3.63
C ILE A 159 19.19 -8.53 4.56
N ALA A 160 18.86 -9.74 4.13
CA ALA A 160 18.29 -10.75 5.03
C ALA A 160 19.38 -11.40 5.88
N ARG A 161 19.25 -11.30 7.20
CA ARG A 161 20.06 -12.07 8.15
C ARG A 161 19.20 -13.21 8.69
N ARG A 162 19.43 -14.40 8.15
CA ARG A 162 18.78 -15.66 8.56
C ARG A 162 19.56 -16.22 9.76
N ARG A 163 18.90 -16.41 10.90
CA ARG A 163 19.47 -16.99 12.14
C ARG A 163 18.52 -18.07 12.67
N ARG A 164 19.00 -18.94 13.56
CA ARG A 164 18.15 -19.87 14.31
C ARG A 164 18.10 -19.46 15.78
N VAL A 165 16.89 -19.36 16.35
CA VAL A 165 16.66 -19.15 17.77
C VAL A 165 16.54 -20.53 18.42
N LEU A 166 17.29 -20.77 19.50
CA LEU A 166 17.39 -22.07 20.18
C LEU A 166 17.74 -23.25 19.24
N GLY A 167 18.46 -23.00 18.14
CA GLY A 167 18.91 -24.03 17.19
C GLY A 167 17.86 -24.57 16.22
N ILE A 168 16.56 -24.34 16.47
CA ILE A 168 15.46 -24.94 15.68
C ILE A 168 14.48 -23.95 15.06
N ILE A 169 14.33 -22.74 15.60
CA ILE A 169 13.33 -21.78 15.11
C ILE A 169 14.01 -20.81 14.12
N PRO A 170 13.72 -20.87 12.81
CA PRO A 170 14.26 -19.91 11.85
C PRO A 170 13.75 -18.51 12.15
N HIS A 171 14.65 -17.54 12.23
CA HIS A 171 14.34 -16.13 12.42
C HIS A 171 15.07 -15.30 11.37
N VAL A 172 14.30 -14.59 10.54
CA VAL A 172 14.84 -13.69 9.53
C VAL A 172 14.75 -12.26 10.05
N SER A 173 15.91 -11.61 10.23
CA SER A 173 15.97 -10.18 10.51
C SER A 173 16.42 -9.42 9.27
N TRP A 174 15.68 -8.37 8.91
CA TRP A 174 15.98 -7.52 7.76
C TRP A 174 16.78 -6.31 8.19
N ARG A 175 17.78 -5.92 7.39
CA ARG A 175 18.65 -4.78 7.69
C ARG A 175 18.89 -3.92 6.45
N ALA A 176 19.06 -2.62 6.66
CA ALA A 176 19.66 -1.75 5.67
C ALA A 176 21.10 -2.23 5.34
N PRO A 177 21.61 -2.00 4.12
CA PRO A 177 22.94 -2.45 3.71
C PRO A 177 24.06 -1.87 4.58
N SER A 178 23.86 -0.66 5.08
CA SER A 178 24.77 0.02 6.00
C SER A 178 23.99 0.95 6.95
N PRO A 179 24.59 1.35 8.09
CA PRO A 179 24.04 2.42 8.92
C PRO A 179 23.91 3.76 8.17
N SER A 180 24.79 4.05 7.21
CA SER A 180 24.67 5.25 6.37
C SER A 180 23.44 5.20 5.47
N ALA A 181 23.11 4.05 4.87
CA ALA A 181 21.91 3.88 4.07
C ALA A 181 20.62 4.03 4.91
N ALA A 182 20.65 3.59 6.17
CA ALA A 182 19.55 3.81 7.11
C ALA A 182 19.37 5.32 7.40
N LYS A 183 20.47 6.03 7.72
CA LYS A 183 20.45 7.48 7.95
C LYS A 183 19.99 8.27 6.72
N GLU A 184 20.44 7.88 5.54
CA GLU A 184 20.03 8.51 4.28
C GLU A 184 18.52 8.36 4.06
N SER A 185 17.97 7.17 4.35
CA SER A 185 16.54 6.91 4.18
C SER A 185 15.70 7.74 5.16
N VAL A 186 16.18 7.93 6.39
CA VAL A 186 15.56 8.85 7.35
C VAL A 186 15.66 10.31 6.90
N ALA A 187 16.83 10.72 6.40
CA ALA A 187 17.04 12.09 5.90
C ALA A 187 16.12 12.41 4.71
N ARG A 188 15.91 11.46 3.78
CA ARG A 188 14.98 11.63 2.65
C ARG A 188 13.55 11.88 3.11
N VAL A 189 13.07 11.13 4.11
CA VAL A 189 11.73 11.35 4.66
C VAL A 189 11.67 12.66 5.44
N ASP A 190 12.70 13.02 6.19
CA ASP A 190 12.77 14.32 6.88
C ASP A 190 12.71 15.49 5.88
N GLU A 191 13.43 15.40 4.77
CA GLU A 191 13.38 16.38 3.68
C GLU A 191 11.98 16.48 3.06
N ALA A 192 11.34 15.35 2.77
CA ALA A 192 9.96 15.32 2.26
C ALA A 192 8.98 15.97 3.24
N VAL A 193 9.10 15.67 4.54
CA VAL A 193 8.27 16.29 5.59
C VAL A 193 8.53 17.80 5.65
N ARG A 194 9.78 18.26 5.63
CA ARG A 194 10.12 19.69 5.61
C ARG A 194 9.52 20.40 4.40
N ALA A 195 9.57 19.79 3.22
CA ALA A 195 8.99 20.35 2.00
C ALA A 195 7.48 20.58 2.12
N VAL A 196 6.76 19.67 2.79
CA VAL A 196 5.30 19.76 3.00
C VAL A 196 4.91 20.65 4.19
N THR A 197 5.80 20.80 5.18
CA THR A 197 5.50 21.48 6.45
C THR A 197 5.96 22.93 6.51
N VAL A 198 7.17 23.22 6.06
CA VAL A 198 7.77 24.57 6.10
C VAL A 198 7.40 25.38 4.87
N GLY A 199 7.04 24.71 3.78
CA GLY A 199 6.82 25.32 2.47
C GLY A 199 8.16 25.59 1.77
N GLY A 200 8.36 24.99 0.61
CA GLY A 200 9.51 25.25 -0.26
C GLY A 200 9.21 26.29 -1.33
N PHE A 201 10.14 26.47 -2.26
CA PHE A 201 9.89 27.21 -3.51
C PHE A 201 8.97 26.38 -4.42
N GLY A 202 7.66 26.49 -4.19
CA GLY A 202 6.62 25.80 -4.95
C GLY A 202 5.89 24.70 -4.15
N PRO A 203 4.73 24.24 -4.65
CA PRO A 203 3.99 23.15 -4.03
C PRO A 203 4.82 21.85 -4.07
N PRO A 204 4.76 21.02 -3.02
CA PRO A 204 5.43 19.72 -3.01
C PRO A 204 4.90 18.84 -4.15
N SER A 205 5.75 17.95 -4.67
CA SER A 205 5.31 16.99 -5.67
C SER A 205 4.25 16.04 -5.07
N ARG A 206 3.32 15.55 -5.90
CA ARG A 206 2.30 14.57 -5.45
C ARG A 206 2.93 13.33 -4.80
N ARG A 207 4.10 12.90 -5.29
CA ARG A 207 4.88 11.80 -4.70
C ARG A 207 5.35 12.13 -3.29
N THR A 208 5.87 13.34 -3.07
CA THR A 208 6.29 13.85 -1.76
C THR A 208 5.11 13.89 -0.79
N GLU A 209 3.95 14.37 -1.24
CA GLU A 209 2.72 14.39 -0.43
C GLU A 209 2.30 12.98 -0.01
N TYR A 210 2.25 12.01 -0.94
CA TYR A 210 1.95 10.62 -0.61
C TYR A 210 2.94 10.02 0.38
N LEU A 211 4.24 10.26 0.21
CA LEU A 211 5.25 9.76 1.14
C LEU A 211 5.01 10.28 2.57
N VAL A 212 4.75 11.58 2.72
CA VAL A 212 4.46 12.21 4.02
C VAL A 212 3.15 11.71 4.61
N ALA A 213 2.10 11.60 3.80
CA ALA A 213 0.79 11.11 4.22
C ALA A 213 0.86 9.64 4.69
N LEU A 214 1.54 8.77 3.93
CA LEU A 214 1.69 7.35 4.29
C LEU A 214 2.62 7.15 5.48
N PHE A 215 3.62 8.00 5.64
CA PHE A 215 4.46 8.07 6.83
C PHE A 215 3.65 8.42 8.08
N GLY A 216 2.73 9.38 7.98
CA GLY A 216 1.73 9.68 9.01
C GLY A 216 0.81 8.48 9.28
N ALA A 217 0.22 7.93 8.23
CA ALA A 217 -0.67 6.77 8.31
C ALA A 217 -0.01 5.53 8.94
N ALA A 218 1.31 5.36 8.79
CA ALA A 218 2.09 4.31 9.42
C ALA A 218 2.34 4.52 10.93
N GLY A 219 1.98 5.68 11.48
CA GLY A 219 2.25 6.04 12.88
C GLY A 219 3.71 6.36 13.16
N LEU A 220 4.52 6.63 12.14
CA LEU A 220 5.97 6.86 12.27
C LEU A 220 6.32 8.29 12.69
N SER A 221 5.36 9.21 12.64
CA SER A 221 5.54 10.62 13.01
C SER A 221 6.11 10.80 14.42
N THR A 222 5.63 10.01 15.38
CA THR A 222 6.12 10.05 16.78
C THR A 222 7.53 9.49 16.95
N ARG A 223 7.96 8.60 16.04
CA ARG A 223 9.30 8.00 16.08
C ARG A 223 10.35 8.94 15.51
N LEU A 224 10.06 9.62 14.40
CA LEU A 224 11.01 10.55 13.77
C LEU A 224 11.01 11.92 14.45
N TYR A 225 9.85 12.36 14.95
CA TYR A 225 9.66 13.65 15.58
C TYR A 225 9.16 13.51 17.03
N PRO A 226 10.00 12.96 17.94
CA PRO A 226 9.63 12.78 19.34
C PRO A 226 9.56 14.12 20.09
N GLY A 227 8.79 14.17 21.17
CA GLY A 227 8.72 15.34 22.06
C GLY A 227 7.64 16.36 21.69
N ARG A 228 7.48 17.37 22.57
CA ARG A 228 6.44 18.41 22.46
C ARG A 228 6.81 19.48 21.42
N GLN A 229 8.09 19.74 21.21
CA GLN A 229 8.59 20.73 20.27
C GLN A 229 8.21 20.45 18.81
N HIS A 230 7.93 19.19 18.47
CA HIS A 230 7.51 18.79 17.13
C HIS A 230 5.99 18.59 17.01
N ARG A 231 5.20 19.15 17.93
CA ARG A 231 3.73 19.03 17.87
C ARG A 231 3.19 19.57 16.56
N ASP A 232 3.64 20.75 16.12
CA ASP A 232 3.11 21.41 14.92
C ASP A 232 3.44 20.61 13.65
N ILE A 233 4.66 20.07 13.56
CA ILE A 233 5.06 19.15 12.48
C ILE A 233 4.14 17.92 12.44
N ARG A 234 3.88 17.29 13.59
CA ARG A 234 3.00 16.12 13.64
C ARG A 234 1.55 16.45 13.29
N THR A 235 1.03 17.59 13.75
CA THR A 235 -0.30 18.09 13.36
C THR A 235 -0.38 18.29 11.85
N ARG A 236 0.66 18.85 11.23
CA ARG A 236 0.70 19.06 9.78
C ARG A 236 0.77 17.74 9.01
N ILE A 237 1.54 16.76 9.48
CA ILE A 237 1.56 15.41 8.90
C ILE A 237 0.16 14.78 8.96
N GLU A 238 -0.54 14.90 10.08
CA GLU A 238 -1.91 14.38 10.24
C GLU A 238 -2.89 15.01 9.25
N GLN A 239 -2.83 16.34 9.06
CA GLN A 239 -3.65 17.05 8.09
C GLN A 239 -3.43 16.52 6.67
N VAL A 240 -2.18 16.30 6.27
CA VAL A 240 -1.82 15.78 4.94
C VAL A 240 -2.23 14.31 4.80
N THR A 241 -2.13 13.54 5.88
CA THR A 241 -2.59 12.15 5.93
C THR A 241 -4.11 12.07 5.70
N SER A 242 -4.86 12.95 6.36
CA SER A 242 -6.32 13.04 6.24
C SER A 242 -6.78 13.58 4.89
N SER A 243 -5.97 14.39 4.20
CA SER A 243 -6.35 14.96 2.91
C SER A 243 -6.21 14.00 1.72
N LEU A 244 -5.40 12.95 1.85
CA LEU A 244 -5.19 11.98 0.77
C LEU A 244 -6.01 10.70 1.02
N PRO A 245 -6.95 10.33 0.12
CA PRO A 245 -7.89 9.23 0.38
C PRO A 245 -7.24 7.88 0.72
N ILE A 246 -6.13 7.54 0.06
CA ILE A 246 -5.40 6.29 0.31
C ILE A 246 -4.79 6.29 1.73
N ALA A 247 -4.11 7.38 2.10
CA ALA A 247 -3.43 7.47 3.38
C ALA A 247 -4.43 7.52 4.54
N ALA A 248 -5.50 8.30 4.39
CA ALA A 248 -6.62 8.34 5.33
C ALA A 248 -7.27 6.96 5.52
N ALA A 249 -7.48 6.20 4.44
CA ALA A 249 -8.01 4.83 4.52
C ALA A 249 -7.06 3.86 5.24
N ALA A 250 -5.76 3.95 4.96
CA ALA A 250 -4.74 3.14 5.62
C ALA A 250 -4.66 3.45 7.12
N GLU A 251 -4.68 4.73 7.48
CA GLU A 251 -4.70 5.19 8.86
C GLU A 251 -5.95 4.69 9.59
N TYR A 252 -7.13 4.89 9.01
CA TYR A 252 -8.39 4.48 9.60
C TYR A 252 -8.38 3.00 10.00
N ILE A 253 -7.95 2.11 9.09
CA ILE A 253 -7.87 0.68 9.39
C ILE A 253 -6.79 0.37 10.43
N ARG A 254 -5.62 1.03 10.36
CA ARG A 254 -4.56 0.85 11.36
C ARG A 254 -5.05 1.22 12.76
N GLN A 255 -5.76 2.33 12.90
CA GLN A 255 -6.33 2.79 14.17
C GLN A 255 -7.46 1.86 14.64
N ALA A 256 -8.31 1.36 13.74
CA ALA A 256 -9.35 0.38 14.07
C ALA A 256 -8.77 -0.94 14.59
N ASP A 257 -7.77 -1.50 13.89
CA ASP A 257 -7.07 -2.73 14.30
C ASP A 257 -6.38 -2.55 15.67
N TRP A 258 -5.77 -1.38 15.92
CA TRP A 258 -5.16 -1.05 17.20
C TRP A 258 -6.18 -1.01 18.34
N LYS A 259 -7.33 -0.33 18.14
CA LYS A 259 -8.41 -0.25 19.13
C LYS A 259 -8.97 -1.63 19.46
N HIS A 260 -9.24 -2.46 18.44
CA HIS A 260 -9.75 -3.82 18.61
C HIS A 260 -8.77 -4.71 19.41
N ARG A 261 -7.46 -4.57 19.19
CA ARG A 261 -6.48 -5.31 20.00
C ARG A 261 -6.45 -4.85 21.45
N MET A 262 -6.54 -3.54 21.70
CA MET A 262 -6.56 -3.00 23.06
C MET A 262 -7.82 -3.41 23.83
N SER A 263 -8.99 -3.46 23.16
CA SER A 263 -10.23 -3.94 23.80
C SER A 263 -10.19 -5.44 24.15
N ASN A 264 -9.50 -6.26 23.36
CA ASN A 264 -9.38 -7.71 23.62
C ASN A 264 -8.26 -8.07 24.60
N SER A 265 -7.49 -7.08 25.09
CA SER A 265 -6.41 -7.28 26.05
C SER A 265 -6.80 -6.88 27.49
N ASN A 266 -8.00 -6.31 27.67
CA ASN A 266 -8.63 -5.99 28.96
C ASN A 266 -9.71 -7.03 29.29
#